data_AF-A0A969DHQ2-F1
#
_entry.id   AF-A0A969DHQ2-F1
#
_cell.length_a   1.000
_cell.length_b   1.000
_cell.length_c   1.000
_cell.angle_alpha   90.00
_cell.angle_beta   90.00
_cell.angle_gamma   90.00
#
_symmetry.space_group_name_H-M   'P 1'
#
loop_
_entity.id
_entity.type
_entity.pdbx_description
1 polymer ?
#
loop_
_entity_poly.entity_id
_entity_poly.type
_entity_poly.pdbx_seq_one_letter_code
_entity_poly.pdbx_strand_id
1 'polypeptide(L)'
;RIGNGSTDIGSLILSSHAATKANIQLLTAADHQEDYDFGAIDWGFQRESLNTWAAKACVINAGMANYRETILEGLAGDGYNIIPASQRLACKELSHRSKYMLLKHSGLMGQSTLEECDSWMIYLLLFSKESDVEVAQQVKDVRNNLYEEECVAVSKSETYTDNEFVLAKEKRAKTQEERYRERKTELEKRYDVPVTPDIVEKDDNGWYPQLRLYYYLTIGREFVVPHDARKAKKAAEEGSGAVWQPDFNRGQYLGSVRLLEELGVSTIMEPGKQWKKIDPEVQRIDQLAKQYKYIIKNYLGITISDQDSPIAVVQKLLSKMGCKLQYIARQGSRGNRHMIYEFVPPDDDRDEVLQAWLTREVVKAGVGIDDR
;
A
#
# COMPACT_ATOMS: atom_id res chain seq x y z
N ARG A 1 6.25 -0.79 -4.73
CA ARG A 1 7.60 -0.16 -4.84
C ARG A 1 8.38 -0.51 -3.59
N ILE A 2 9.66 -0.86 -3.73
CA ILE A 2 10.54 -1.21 -2.62
C ILE A 2 11.34 0.04 -2.21
N GLY A 3 11.42 0.31 -0.90
CA GLY A 3 12.02 1.52 -0.35
C GLY A 3 11.37 2.79 -0.91
N ASN A 4 12.18 3.78 -1.29
CA ASN A 4 11.70 5.01 -1.91
C ASN A 4 11.26 4.84 -3.38
N GLY A 5 11.35 3.63 -3.96
CA GLY A 5 10.97 3.34 -5.34
C GLY A 5 12.01 3.74 -6.39
N SER A 6 13.25 4.04 -6.01
CA SER A 6 14.37 4.34 -6.91
C SER A 6 14.74 3.14 -7.79
N THR A 7 15.12 3.42 -9.04
CA THR A 7 15.77 2.47 -9.97
C THR A 7 17.29 2.61 -9.98
N ASP A 8 17.83 3.53 -9.19
CA ASP A 8 19.26 3.71 -8.96
C ASP A 8 19.65 3.18 -7.57
N ILE A 9 20.69 2.34 -7.55
CA ILE A 9 21.19 1.63 -6.36
C ILE A 9 21.72 2.63 -5.34
N GLY A 10 22.54 3.59 -5.78
CA GLY A 10 23.15 4.58 -4.89
C GLY A 10 22.10 5.43 -4.17
N SER A 11 21.11 5.92 -4.92
CA SER A 11 19.99 6.69 -4.39
C SER A 11 19.17 5.91 -3.36
N LEU A 12 18.96 4.61 -3.57
CA LEU A 12 18.21 3.77 -2.64
C LEU A 12 19.00 3.55 -1.34
N ILE A 13 20.29 3.27 -1.44
CA ILE A 13 21.18 3.10 -0.28
C ILE A 13 21.31 4.40 0.51
N LEU A 14 21.58 5.52 -0.16
CA LEU A 14 21.69 6.84 0.48
C LEU A 14 20.41 7.22 1.22
N SER A 15 19.24 6.92 0.64
CA SER A 15 17.96 7.16 1.29
C SER A 15 17.76 6.30 2.55
N SER A 16 18.25 5.05 2.53
CA SER A 16 18.20 4.13 3.67
C SER A 16 19.14 4.58 4.79
N HIS A 17 20.35 5.03 4.46
CA HIS A 17 21.29 5.61 5.43
C HIS A 17 20.70 6.87 6.07
N ALA A 18 20.14 7.77 5.26
CA ALA A 18 19.54 9.02 5.74
C ALA A 18 18.36 8.76 6.69
N ALA A 19 17.47 7.81 6.35
CA ALA A 19 16.36 7.41 7.22
C ALA A 19 16.86 6.79 8.53
N THR A 20 17.81 5.85 8.46
CA THR A 20 18.34 5.17 9.66
C THR A 20 18.97 6.17 10.62
N LYS A 21 19.84 7.05 10.10
CA LYS A 21 20.51 8.07 10.91
C LYS A 21 19.51 9.02 11.56
N ALA A 22 18.53 9.50 10.81
CA ALA A 22 17.52 10.41 11.35
C ALA A 22 16.62 9.72 12.39
N ASN A 23 16.22 8.47 12.17
CA ASN A 23 15.45 7.70 13.16
C ASN A 23 16.23 7.49 14.46
N ILE A 24 17.52 7.13 14.38
CA ILE A 24 18.39 7.03 15.56
C ILE A 24 18.47 8.36 16.29
N GLN A 25 18.73 9.47 15.57
CA GLN A 25 18.83 10.80 16.18
C GLN A 25 17.52 11.24 16.85
N LEU A 26 16.38 11.00 16.21
CA LEU A 26 15.07 11.30 16.78
C LEU A 26 14.79 10.48 18.03
N LEU A 27 15.17 9.20 18.04
CA LEU A 27 15.04 8.34 19.21
C LEU A 27 15.96 8.78 20.34
N THR A 28 17.25 8.98 20.08
CA THR A 28 18.21 9.48 21.10
C THR A 28 17.77 10.81 21.71
N ALA A 29 17.13 11.69 20.93
CA ALA A 29 16.65 12.97 21.43
C ALA A 29 15.31 12.86 22.20
N ALA A 30 14.46 11.90 21.87
CA ALA A 30 13.10 11.79 22.41
C ALA A 30 12.96 10.77 23.54
N ASP A 31 13.80 9.73 23.56
CA ASP A 31 13.83 8.75 24.63
C ASP A 31 14.79 9.21 25.72
N HIS A 32 14.21 9.62 26.84
CA HIS A 32 14.96 10.02 28.03
C HIS A 32 15.19 8.85 28.99
N GLN A 33 14.82 7.62 28.61
CA GLN A 33 15.14 6.44 29.39
C GLN A 33 16.63 6.11 29.21
N GLU A 34 17.40 6.19 30.29
CA GLU A 34 18.85 5.94 30.30
C GLU A 34 19.25 4.46 30.06
N ASP A 35 18.28 3.59 29.78
CA ASP A 35 18.48 2.13 29.72
C ASP A 35 19.06 1.63 28.38
N TYR A 36 19.15 2.48 27.35
CA TYR A 36 19.73 2.07 26.06
C TYR A 36 20.36 3.22 25.28
N ASP A 37 21.62 3.07 24.89
CA ASP A 37 22.32 4.02 24.01
C ASP A 37 22.02 3.72 22.53
N PHE A 38 20.98 4.35 21.98
CA PHE A 38 20.65 4.24 20.55
C PHE A 38 21.77 4.79 19.64
N GLY A 39 22.62 5.68 20.14
CA GLY A 39 23.74 6.24 19.38
C GLY A 39 24.84 5.21 19.08
N ALA A 40 24.90 4.14 19.88
CA ALA A 40 25.85 3.03 19.72
C ALA A 40 25.39 1.97 18.69
N ILE A 41 24.17 2.09 18.13
CA ILE A 41 23.66 1.12 17.15
C ILE A 41 24.55 1.09 15.89
N ASP A 42 25.09 -0.09 15.56
CA ASP A 42 25.81 -0.32 14.31
C ASP A 42 24.82 -0.51 13.15
N TRP A 43 24.55 0.57 12.43
CA TRP A 43 23.77 0.52 11.18
C TRP A 43 24.64 0.31 9.93
N GLY A 44 25.97 0.27 10.07
CA GLY A 44 26.93 0.04 8.99
C GLY A 44 27.13 -1.44 8.63
N PHE A 45 26.48 -2.32 9.36
CA PHE A 45 26.51 -3.78 9.22
C PHE A 45 26.05 -4.28 7.83
N GLN A 46 26.71 -5.33 7.33
CA GLN A 46 26.38 -6.07 6.10
C GLN A 46 26.15 -5.23 4.82
N ARG A 47 27.18 -4.50 4.39
CA ARG A 47 27.12 -3.67 3.17
C ARG A 47 26.86 -4.50 1.90
N GLU A 48 27.39 -5.70 1.82
CA GLU A 48 27.23 -6.63 0.70
C GLU A 48 25.77 -7.06 0.53
N SER A 49 25.12 -7.41 1.65
CA SER A 49 23.68 -7.68 1.67
C SER A 49 22.90 -6.44 1.25
N LEU A 50 23.37 -5.24 1.63
CA LEU A 50 22.61 -4.00 1.39
C LEU A 50 22.67 -3.61 -0.08
N ASN A 51 23.83 -3.77 -0.69
CA ASN A 51 24.00 -3.66 -2.13
C ASN A 51 23.15 -4.70 -2.88
N THR A 52 23.11 -5.94 -2.40
CA THR A 52 22.31 -7.00 -3.02
C THR A 52 20.81 -6.71 -2.94
N TRP A 53 20.33 -6.30 -1.76
CA TRP A 53 18.96 -5.86 -1.56
C TRP A 53 18.63 -4.68 -2.47
N ALA A 54 19.50 -3.68 -2.54
CA ALA A 54 19.28 -2.48 -3.35
C ALA A 54 19.23 -2.81 -4.85
N ALA A 55 20.13 -3.67 -5.34
CA ALA A 55 20.12 -4.13 -6.73
C ALA A 55 18.80 -4.84 -7.09
N LYS A 56 18.36 -5.79 -6.25
CA LYS A 56 17.08 -6.49 -6.45
C LYS A 56 15.89 -5.54 -6.39
N ALA A 57 15.91 -4.60 -5.44
CA ALA A 57 14.87 -3.59 -5.30
C ALA A 57 14.78 -2.68 -6.54
N CYS A 58 15.91 -2.25 -7.10
CA CYS A 58 15.95 -1.43 -8.31
C CYS A 58 15.40 -2.17 -9.53
N VAL A 59 15.71 -3.46 -9.69
CA VAL A 59 15.14 -4.29 -10.77
C VAL A 59 13.61 -4.35 -10.63
N ILE A 60 13.11 -4.65 -9.43
CA ILE A 60 11.66 -4.71 -9.17
C ILE A 60 11.02 -3.33 -9.41
N ASN A 61 11.65 -2.24 -8.96
CA ASN A 61 11.16 -0.88 -9.16
C ASN A 61 11.12 -0.49 -10.64
N ALA A 62 12.12 -0.89 -11.43
CA ALA A 62 12.16 -0.66 -12.88
C ALA A 62 11.07 -1.46 -13.60
N GLY A 63 10.86 -2.72 -13.20
CA GLY A 63 9.75 -3.54 -13.68
C GLY A 63 8.39 -2.92 -13.37
N MET A 64 8.18 -2.42 -12.13
CA MET A 64 6.94 -1.70 -11.78
C MET A 64 6.74 -0.40 -12.56
N ALA A 65 7.81 0.29 -12.98
CA ALA A 65 7.70 1.49 -13.80
C ALA A 65 7.26 1.17 -15.24
N ASN A 66 7.66 0.01 -15.76
CA ASN A 66 7.31 -0.50 -17.09
C ASN A 66 6.44 -1.76 -16.97
N TYR A 67 5.49 -1.76 -16.04
CA TYR A 67 4.79 -2.97 -15.60
C TYR A 67 4.16 -3.72 -16.75
N ARG A 68 3.52 -3.00 -17.68
CA ARG A 68 2.89 -3.61 -18.84
C ARG A 68 3.91 -4.36 -19.69
N GLU A 69 4.99 -3.70 -20.07
CA GLU A 69 6.04 -4.28 -20.90
C GLU A 69 6.68 -5.49 -20.21
N THR A 70 7.00 -5.36 -18.92
CA THR A 70 7.57 -6.46 -18.11
C THR A 70 6.64 -7.68 -18.05
N ILE A 71 5.33 -7.50 -17.87
CA ILE A 71 4.37 -8.61 -17.86
C ILE A 71 4.25 -9.25 -19.24
N LEU A 72 4.20 -8.46 -20.32
CA LEU A 72 4.12 -8.98 -21.67
C LEU A 72 5.36 -9.81 -22.06
N GLU A 73 6.55 -9.33 -21.69
CA GLU A 73 7.80 -10.06 -21.89
C GLU A 73 7.84 -11.37 -21.08
N GLY A 74 7.41 -11.34 -19.82
CA GLY A 74 7.32 -12.54 -18.98
C GLY A 74 6.39 -13.59 -19.56
N LEU A 75 5.19 -13.19 -19.98
CA LEU A 75 4.23 -14.07 -20.64
C LEU A 75 4.80 -14.63 -21.96
N ALA A 76 5.48 -13.81 -22.77
CA ALA A 76 6.14 -14.32 -23.98
C ALA A 76 7.24 -15.35 -23.65
N GLY A 77 8.02 -15.11 -22.59
CA GLY A 77 9.04 -16.02 -22.09
C GLY A 77 8.49 -17.36 -21.60
N ASP A 78 7.31 -17.35 -21.00
CA ASP A 78 6.56 -18.55 -20.58
C ASP A 78 5.91 -19.29 -21.78
N GLY A 79 6.08 -18.80 -23.01
CA GLY A 79 5.58 -19.41 -24.24
C GLY A 79 4.17 -18.97 -24.65
N TYR A 80 3.61 -17.94 -23.99
CA TYR A 80 2.32 -17.39 -24.40
C TYR A 80 2.45 -16.54 -25.68
N ASN A 81 1.55 -16.75 -26.64
CA ASN A 81 1.45 -15.90 -27.82
C ASN A 81 0.79 -14.57 -27.46
N ILE A 82 1.58 -13.50 -27.39
CA ILE A 82 1.09 -12.15 -27.13
C ILE A 82 0.45 -11.59 -28.40
N ILE A 83 -0.87 -11.49 -28.40
CA ILE A 83 -1.62 -10.90 -29.52
C ILE A 83 -1.84 -9.41 -29.23
N PRO A 84 -1.22 -8.48 -29.99
CA PRO A 84 -1.48 -7.06 -29.84
C PRO A 84 -2.97 -6.76 -30.05
N ALA A 85 -3.54 -5.88 -29.22
CA ALA A 85 -4.90 -5.41 -29.40
C ALA A 85 -5.12 -4.83 -30.81
N SER A 86 -4.09 -4.24 -31.41
CA SER A 86 -4.08 -3.75 -32.79
C SER A 86 -4.17 -4.85 -33.85
N GLN A 87 -3.61 -6.04 -33.64
CA GLN A 87 -3.80 -7.19 -34.55
C GLN A 87 -5.21 -7.77 -34.41
N ARG A 88 -5.75 -7.80 -33.19
CA ARG A 88 -7.16 -8.10 -32.94
C ARG A 88 -8.08 -7.04 -33.56
N LEU A 89 -7.64 -5.78 -33.60
CA LEU A 89 -8.32 -4.68 -34.29
C LEU A 89 -8.12 -4.73 -35.80
N ALA A 90 -7.01 -5.22 -36.34
CA ALA A 90 -6.84 -5.42 -37.78
C ALA A 90 -7.85 -6.45 -38.30
N CYS A 91 -8.11 -7.53 -37.55
CA CYS A 91 -9.25 -8.42 -37.81
C CYS A 91 -10.62 -7.73 -37.63
N LYS A 92 -10.72 -6.63 -36.87
CA LYS A 92 -11.93 -5.81 -36.73
C LYS A 92 -12.07 -4.74 -37.84
N GLU A 93 -10.97 -4.18 -38.35
CA GLU A 93 -10.88 -3.07 -39.32
C GLU A 93 -10.69 -3.53 -40.78
N LEU A 94 -10.37 -4.81 -41.02
CA LEU A 94 -10.49 -5.39 -42.35
C LEU A 94 -11.89 -5.07 -42.91
N SER A 95 -11.95 -4.65 -44.17
CA SER A 95 -13.24 -4.48 -44.83
C SER A 95 -14.04 -5.79 -44.76
N HIS A 96 -15.37 -5.73 -44.69
CA HIS A 96 -16.25 -6.91 -44.73
C HIS A 96 -15.81 -7.91 -45.83
N ARG A 97 -15.45 -7.38 -47.00
CA ARG A 97 -14.92 -8.13 -48.16
C ARG A 97 -13.60 -8.86 -47.89
N SER A 98 -12.67 -8.25 -47.15
CA SER A 98 -11.37 -8.86 -46.84
C SER A 98 -11.49 -9.99 -45.82
N LYS A 99 -12.42 -9.88 -44.85
CA LYS A 99 -12.72 -10.96 -43.90
C LYS A 99 -13.46 -12.11 -44.58
N TYR A 100 -14.43 -11.79 -45.45
CA TYR A 100 -15.13 -12.75 -46.29
C TYR A 100 -14.18 -13.56 -47.18
N MET A 101 -13.21 -12.91 -47.82
CA MET A 101 -12.21 -13.59 -48.67
C MET A 101 -11.34 -14.55 -47.87
N LEU A 102 -10.89 -14.18 -46.66
CA LEU A 102 -10.11 -15.07 -45.79
C LEU A 102 -10.93 -16.30 -45.35
N LEU A 103 -12.18 -16.13 -44.94
CA LEU A 103 -13.06 -17.25 -44.56
C LEU A 103 -13.39 -18.15 -45.77
N LYS A 104 -13.66 -17.58 -46.94
CA LYS A 104 -13.92 -18.33 -48.18
C LYS A 104 -12.70 -19.14 -48.61
N HIS A 105 -11.50 -18.58 -48.50
CA HIS A 105 -10.26 -19.29 -48.81
C HIS A 105 -9.92 -20.39 -47.78
N SER A 106 -10.38 -20.25 -46.53
CA SER A 106 -10.22 -21.29 -45.51
C SER A 106 -11.18 -22.48 -45.63
N GLY A 107 -12.10 -22.47 -46.60
CA GLY A 107 -13.05 -23.57 -46.85
C GLY A 107 -14.20 -23.67 -45.84
N LEU A 108 -14.27 -22.75 -44.86
CA LEU A 108 -15.28 -22.71 -43.79
C LEU A 108 -16.64 -22.18 -44.25
N MET A 109 -16.76 -21.68 -45.49
CA MET A 109 -18.00 -21.12 -46.05
C MET A 109 -18.38 -21.89 -47.33
N GLY A 110 -19.56 -22.50 -47.32
CA GLY A 110 -20.16 -23.16 -48.50
C GLY A 110 -20.60 -22.16 -49.59
N GLN A 111 -21.54 -22.57 -50.46
CA GLN A 111 -22.07 -21.77 -51.58
C GLN A 111 -22.99 -20.59 -51.15
N SER A 112 -22.67 -19.90 -50.06
CA SER A 112 -23.44 -18.78 -49.54
C SER A 112 -23.19 -17.48 -50.33
N THR A 113 -24.20 -16.63 -50.47
CA THR A 113 -24.09 -15.33 -51.16
C THR A 113 -23.38 -14.28 -50.30
N LEU A 114 -22.80 -13.23 -50.93
CA LEU A 114 -22.02 -12.20 -50.21
C LEU A 114 -22.86 -11.47 -49.13
N GLU A 115 -24.15 -11.24 -49.38
CA GLU A 115 -25.09 -10.55 -48.46
C GLU A 115 -25.46 -11.41 -47.25
N GLU A 116 -25.66 -12.72 -47.44
CA GLU A 116 -25.87 -13.65 -46.32
C GLU A 116 -24.64 -13.65 -45.40
N CYS A 117 -23.45 -13.60 -46.00
CA CYS A 117 -22.18 -13.64 -45.26
C CYS A 117 -21.93 -12.37 -44.43
N ASP A 118 -22.33 -11.19 -44.92
CA ASP A 118 -22.20 -9.94 -44.16
C ASP A 118 -23.04 -9.95 -42.88
N SER A 119 -24.26 -10.52 -42.94
CA SER A 119 -25.12 -10.70 -41.76
C SER A 119 -24.52 -11.70 -40.76
N TRP A 120 -24.02 -12.85 -41.23
CA TRP A 120 -23.36 -13.85 -40.37
C TRP A 120 -22.08 -13.30 -39.74
N MET A 121 -21.29 -12.48 -40.45
CA MET A 121 -20.04 -11.90 -39.96
C MET A 121 -20.26 -10.84 -38.88
N ILE A 122 -21.28 -9.99 -39.03
CA ILE A 122 -21.68 -9.03 -37.99
C ILE A 122 -22.12 -9.80 -36.73
N TYR A 123 -22.96 -10.82 -36.91
CA TYR A 123 -23.42 -11.68 -35.81
C TYR A 123 -22.25 -12.37 -35.09
N LEU A 124 -21.30 -12.95 -35.83
CA LEU A 124 -20.12 -13.61 -35.26
C LEU A 124 -19.21 -12.64 -34.49
N LEU A 125 -19.03 -11.42 -34.98
CA LEU A 125 -18.19 -10.39 -34.35
C LEU A 125 -18.83 -9.79 -33.09
N LEU A 126 -20.15 -9.61 -33.07
CA LEU A 126 -20.89 -9.19 -31.88
C LEU A 126 -20.89 -10.31 -30.83
N PHE A 127 -21.22 -11.54 -31.25
CA PHE A 127 -21.23 -12.71 -30.37
C PHE A 127 -19.86 -12.97 -29.75
N SER A 128 -18.77 -12.86 -30.52
CA SER A 128 -17.40 -13.00 -29.99
C SER A 128 -17.03 -11.92 -28.95
N LYS A 129 -17.50 -10.68 -29.11
CA LYS A 129 -17.25 -9.62 -28.13
C LYS A 129 -18.02 -9.85 -26.83
N GLU A 130 -19.28 -10.27 -26.94
CA GLU A 130 -20.12 -10.59 -25.78
C GLU A 130 -19.53 -11.77 -25.01
N SER A 131 -19.09 -12.82 -25.70
CA SER A 131 -18.45 -13.98 -25.07
C SER A 131 -17.13 -13.63 -24.38
N ASP A 132 -16.29 -12.74 -24.95
CA ASP A 132 -15.04 -12.32 -24.32
C ASP A 132 -15.28 -11.56 -23.00
N VAL A 133 -16.28 -10.68 -22.99
CA VAL A 133 -16.66 -9.90 -21.81
C VAL A 133 -17.25 -10.81 -20.74
N GLU A 134 -18.09 -11.75 -21.14
CA GLU A 134 -18.70 -12.72 -20.23
C GLU A 134 -17.65 -13.63 -19.58
N VAL A 135 -16.73 -14.21 -20.36
CA VAL A 135 -15.62 -15.03 -19.82
C VAL A 135 -14.75 -14.21 -18.86
N ALA A 136 -14.40 -12.98 -19.21
CA ALA A 136 -13.62 -12.11 -18.33
C ALA A 136 -14.35 -11.77 -17.02
N GLN A 137 -15.68 -11.64 -17.07
CA GLN A 137 -16.50 -11.42 -15.88
C GLN A 137 -16.57 -12.68 -15.02
N GLN A 138 -16.84 -13.85 -15.62
CA GLN A 138 -16.87 -15.13 -14.92
C GLN A 138 -15.55 -15.43 -14.20
N VAL A 139 -14.40 -15.19 -14.83
CA VAL A 139 -13.09 -15.38 -14.19
C VAL A 139 -12.89 -14.44 -12.99
N LYS A 140 -13.36 -13.19 -13.08
CA LYS A 140 -13.32 -12.25 -11.96
C LYS A 140 -14.24 -12.71 -10.82
N ASP A 141 -15.44 -13.16 -11.14
CA ASP A 141 -16.42 -13.61 -10.15
C ASP A 141 -15.91 -14.86 -9.42
N VAL A 142 -15.37 -15.85 -10.15
CA VAL A 142 -14.75 -17.05 -9.55
C VAL A 142 -13.58 -16.65 -8.64
N ARG A 143 -12.72 -15.73 -9.08
CA ARG A 143 -11.58 -15.27 -8.27
C ARG A 143 -12.06 -14.57 -6.99
N ASN A 144 -13.04 -13.68 -7.10
CA ASN A 144 -13.55 -12.94 -5.94
C ASN A 144 -14.25 -13.89 -4.96
N ASN A 145 -15.08 -14.81 -5.45
CA ASN A 145 -15.73 -15.82 -4.61
C ASN A 145 -14.71 -16.70 -3.88
N LEU A 146 -13.66 -17.17 -4.57
CA LEU A 146 -12.60 -17.96 -3.95
C LEU A 146 -11.88 -17.18 -2.83
N TYR A 147 -11.63 -15.89 -3.06
CA TYR A 147 -11.01 -15.02 -2.08
C TYR A 147 -11.93 -14.73 -0.87
N GLU A 148 -13.22 -14.54 -1.10
CA GLU A 148 -14.23 -14.39 -0.04
C GLU A 148 -14.32 -15.67 0.82
N GLU A 149 -14.33 -16.85 0.19
CA GLU A 149 -14.27 -18.14 0.87
C GLU A 149 -13.01 -18.29 1.71
N GLU A 150 -11.86 -17.84 1.20
CA GLU A 150 -10.59 -17.83 1.93
C GLU A 150 -10.64 -16.90 3.15
N CYS A 151 -11.16 -15.67 3.01
CA CYS A 151 -11.35 -14.74 4.12
C CYS A 151 -12.25 -15.33 5.22
N VAL A 152 -13.34 -15.99 4.81
CA VAL A 152 -14.24 -16.71 5.72
C VAL A 152 -13.51 -17.87 6.41
N ALA A 153 -12.74 -18.67 5.69
CA ALA A 153 -11.99 -19.79 6.26
C ALA A 153 -10.95 -19.32 7.29
N VAL A 154 -10.23 -18.22 7.00
CA VAL A 154 -9.30 -17.59 7.95
C VAL A 154 -10.03 -17.15 9.21
N SER A 155 -11.10 -16.35 9.09
CA SER A 155 -11.84 -15.82 10.25
C SER A 155 -12.41 -16.92 11.15
N LYS A 156 -12.84 -18.05 10.58
CA LYS A 156 -13.42 -19.20 11.31
C LYS A 156 -12.40 -20.16 11.89
N SER A 157 -11.13 -20.07 11.50
CA SER A 157 -10.09 -20.98 11.96
C SER A 157 -9.86 -20.87 13.47
N GLU A 158 -9.23 -21.86 14.09
CA GLU A 158 -8.79 -21.76 15.48
C GLU A 158 -7.49 -20.97 15.59
N THR A 159 -7.27 -20.31 16.72
CA THR A 159 -6.03 -19.60 16.98
C THR A 159 -4.99 -20.51 17.60
N TYR A 160 -3.73 -20.12 17.46
CA TYR A 160 -2.62 -20.77 18.14
C TYR A 160 -2.45 -20.17 19.54
N THR A 161 -2.07 -21.00 20.50
CA THR A 161 -1.43 -20.50 21.73
C THR A 161 -0.10 -19.82 21.38
N ASP A 162 0.45 -19.03 22.30
CA ASP A 162 1.70 -18.29 22.03
C ASP A 162 2.87 -19.19 21.63
N ASN A 163 3.03 -20.34 22.30
CA ASN A 163 4.09 -21.30 22.00
C ASN A 163 3.87 -21.97 20.63
N GLU A 164 2.65 -22.39 20.34
CA GLU A 164 2.31 -22.98 19.04
C GLU A 164 2.52 -21.99 17.90
N PHE A 165 2.23 -20.70 18.13
CA PHE A 165 2.41 -19.66 17.12
C PHE A 165 3.88 -19.47 16.76
N VAL A 166 4.79 -19.52 17.73
CA VAL A 166 6.24 -19.47 17.49
C VAL A 166 6.69 -20.68 16.65
N LEU A 167 6.29 -21.88 17.06
CA LEU A 167 6.61 -23.12 16.31
C LEU A 167 6.02 -23.11 14.90
N ALA A 168 4.79 -22.60 14.73
CA ALA A 168 4.16 -22.45 13.43
C ALA A 168 4.97 -21.50 12.54
N LYS A 169 5.47 -20.38 13.05
CA LYS A 169 6.30 -19.45 12.26
C LYS A 169 7.60 -20.07 11.76
N GLU A 170 8.22 -20.95 12.54
CA GLU A 170 9.47 -21.63 12.16
C GLU A 170 9.25 -22.77 11.15
N LYS A 171 8.03 -23.29 11.06
CA LYS A 171 7.69 -24.40 10.16
C LYS A 171 7.85 -23.99 8.69
N ARG A 172 8.71 -24.71 7.95
CA ARG A 172 8.98 -24.43 6.52
C ARG A 172 7.83 -24.79 5.58
N ALA A 173 7.13 -25.90 5.84
CA ALA A 173 6.03 -26.38 5.00
C ALA A 173 4.74 -26.43 5.81
N LYS A 174 3.74 -25.64 5.39
CA LYS A 174 2.45 -25.48 6.07
C LYS A 174 1.30 -26.00 5.20
N THR A 175 0.36 -26.72 5.79
CA THR A 175 -0.92 -27.02 5.13
C THR A 175 -1.76 -25.75 4.99
N GLN A 176 -2.86 -25.80 4.24
CA GLN A 176 -3.72 -24.64 4.07
C GLN A 176 -4.35 -24.21 5.40
N GLU A 177 -4.82 -25.19 6.18
CA GLU A 177 -5.42 -24.97 7.49
C GLU A 177 -4.41 -24.35 8.47
N GLU A 178 -3.16 -24.80 8.45
CA GLU A 178 -2.10 -24.21 9.28
C GLU A 178 -1.84 -22.74 8.91
N ARG A 179 -1.86 -22.40 7.61
CA ARG A 179 -1.76 -21.00 7.17
C ARG A 179 -2.94 -20.17 7.64
N TYR A 180 -4.15 -20.70 7.57
CA TYR A 180 -5.34 -19.99 8.04
C TYR A 180 -5.31 -19.74 9.55
N ARG A 181 -4.91 -20.74 10.34
CA ARG A 181 -4.72 -20.59 11.81
C ARG A 181 -3.64 -19.56 12.14
N GLU A 182 -2.51 -19.61 11.45
CA GLU A 182 -1.42 -18.65 11.65
C GLU A 182 -1.87 -17.24 11.29
N ARG A 183 -2.55 -17.08 10.14
CA ARG A 183 -3.07 -15.81 9.67
C ARG A 183 -4.08 -15.22 10.65
N LYS A 184 -5.04 -16.02 11.12
CA LYS A 184 -6.01 -15.59 12.15
C LYS A 184 -5.30 -15.14 13.43
N THR A 185 -4.37 -15.95 13.93
CA THR A 185 -3.60 -15.62 15.15
C THR A 185 -2.80 -14.33 14.98
N GLU A 186 -2.20 -14.11 13.80
CA GLU A 186 -1.50 -12.87 13.49
C GLU A 186 -2.45 -11.66 13.50
N LEU A 187 -3.61 -11.77 12.87
CA LEU A 187 -4.59 -10.71 12.78
C LEU A 187 -5.18 -10.36 14.16
N GLU A 188 -5.48 -11.35 15.00
CA GLU A 188 -5.94 -11.12 16.38
C GLU A 188 -4.89 -10.32 17.18
N LYS A 189 -3.62 -10.75 17.13
CA LYS A 189 -2.54 -10.02 17.82
C LYS A 189 -2.30 -8.62 17.25
N ARG A 190 -2.54 -8.44 15.95
CA ARG A 190 -2.29 -7.19 15.22
C ARG A 190 -3.36 -6.15 15.49
N TYR A 191 -4.63 -6.53 15.39
CA TYR A 191 -5.77 -5.61 15.49
C TYR A 191 -6.38 -5.56 16.89
N ASP A 192 -6.18 -6.58 17.72
CA ASP A 192 -6.70 -6.65 19.10
C ASP A 192 -8.24 -6.59 19.17
N VAL A 193 -8.90 -7.04 18.09
CA VAL A 193 -10.35 -7.17 17.93
C VAL A 193 -10.67 -8.52 17.30
N PRO A 194 -11.90 -9.04 17.40
CA PRO A 194 -12.30 -10.28 16.74
C PRO A 194 -12.05 -10.24 15.23
N VAL A 195 -11.38 -11.27 14.71
CA VAL A 195 -11.07 -11.35 13.28
C VAL A 195 -12.31 -11.77 12.50
N THR A 196 -12.83 -10.84 11.70
CA THR A 196 -13.92 -11.07 10.74
C THR A 196 -13.35 -11.20 9.32
N PRO A 197 -14.12 -11.74 8.34
CA PRO A 197 -13.69 -11.76 6.93
C PRO A 197 -13.31 -10.36 6.41
N ASP A 198 -14.04 -9.33 6.83
CA ASP A 198 -13.77 -7.94 6.48
C ASP A 198 -12.41 -7.44 7.00
N ILE A 199 -12.01 -7.81 8.23
CA ILE A 199 -10.68 -7.48 8.76
C ILE A 199 -9.57 -8.17 7.95
N VAL A 200 -9.78 -9.42 7.52
CA VAL A 200 -8.83 -10.14 6.65
C VAL A 200 -8.64 -9.37 5.35
N GLU A 201 -9.76 -9.01 4.70
CA GLU A 201 -9.75 -8.29 3.44
C GLU A 201 -9.11 -6.90 3.57
N LYS A 202 -9.46 -6.15 4.61
CA LYS A 202 -8.86 -4.84 4.89
C LYS A 202 -7.34 -4.95 5.11
N ASP A 203 -6.86 -5.95 5.86
CA ASP A 203 -5.42 -6.14 6.09
C ASP A 203 -4.66 -6.42 4.79
N ASP A 204 -5.18 -7.30 3.95
CA ASP A 204 -4.59 -7.65 2.65
C ASP A 204 -4.53 -6.43 1.71
N ASN A 205 -5.51 -5.54 1.82
CA ASN A 205 -5.56 -4.26 1.11
C ASN A 205 -4.73 -3.13 1.76
N GLY A 206 -3.93 -3.45 2.79
CA GLY A 206 -2.97 -2.52 3.38
C GLY A 206 -3.57 -1.55 4.40
N TRP A 207 -4.65 -1.93 5.08
CA TRP A 207 -5.30 -1.12 6.12
C TRP A 207 -4.42 -0.95 7.36
N TYR A 208 -3.74 -2.00 7.82
CA TYR A 208 -2.88 -1.95 9.01
C TYR A 208 -1.86 -0.78 9.03
N PRO A 209 -0.98 -0.59 8.03
CA PRO A 209 -0.03 0.51 8.05
C PRO A 209 -0.72 1.89 8.02
N GLN A 210 -1.90 2.01 7.42
CA GLN A 210 -2.70 3.25 7.45
C GLN A 210 -3.19 3.55 8.86
N LEU A 211 -3.75 2.55 9.54
CA LEU A 211 -4.23 2.67 10.93
C LEU A 211 -3.10 2.96 11.89
N ARG A 212 -1.94 2.29 11.76
CA ARG A 212 -0.81 2.53 12.65
C ARG A 212 -0.28 3.95 12.55
N LEU A 213 -0.16 4.48 11.34
CA LEU A 213 0.24 5.87 11.14
C LEU A 213 -0.82 6.84 11.67
N TYR A 214 -2.10 6.59 11.40
CA TYR A 214 -3.21 7.39 11.93
C TYR A 214 -3.23 7.40 13.46
N TYR A 215 -3.11 6.23 14.10
CA TYR A 215 -3.06 6.05 15.55
C TYR A 215 -1.99 6.94 16.18
N TYR A 216 -0.75 6.84 15.67
CA TYR A 216 0.36 7.61 16.22
C TYR A 216 0.32 9.10 15.89
N LEU A 217 -0.42 9.53 14.87
CA LEU A 217 -0.65 10.95 14.62
C LEU A 217 -1.80 11.51 15.48
N THR A 218 -2.66 10.65 16.02
CA THR A 218 -3.88 11.04 16.75
C THR A 218 -3.83 10.55 18.20
N ILE A 219 -4.74 9.64 18.60
CA ILE A 219 -4.96 9.26 20.00
C ILE A 219 -3.77 8.51 20.63
N GLY A 220 -2.91 7.91 19.80
CA GLY A 220 -1.76 7.11 20.23
C GLY A 220 -0.45 7.88 20.28
N ARG A 221 -0.47 9.21 20.14
CA ARG A 221 0.71 10.03 19.88
C ARG A 221 1.81 9.92 20.95
N GLU A 222 1.43 9.74 22.21
CA GLU A 222 2.39 9.58 23.32
C GLU A 222 3.14 8.24 23.26
N PHE A 223 2.55 7.22 22.63
CA PHE A 223 3.10 5.86 22.58
C PHE A 223 4.06 5.61 21.42
N VAL A 224 4.25 6.57 20.51
CA VAL A 224 5.15 6.38 19.35
C VAL A 224 6.62 6.25 19.76
N VAL A 225 7.08 7.07 20.72
CA VAL A 225 8.48 7.02 21.19
C VAL A 225 8.76 5.70 21.92
N PRO A 226 7.96 5.28 22.93
CA PRO A 226 8.15 3.98 23.58
C PRO A 226 8.01 2.78 22.63
N HIS A 227 7.15 2.87 21.60
CA HIS A 227 7.05 1.83 20.58
C HIS A 227 8.34 1.69 19.78
N ASP A 228 8.81 2.80 19.21
CA ASP A 228 9.98 2.84 18.34
C ASP A 228 11.26 2.49 19.11
N ALA A 229 11.40 2.97 20.35
CA ALA A 229 12.48 2.60 21.27
C ALA A 229 12.53 1.08 21.51
N ARG A 230 11.40 0.45 21.87
CA ARG A 230 11.32 -1.01 22.04
C ARG A 230 11.68 -1.78 20.78
N LYS A 231 11.22 -1.30 19.61
CA LYS A 231 11.53 -1.91 18.31
C LYS A 231 13.01 -1.80 17.97
N ALA A 232 13.61 -0.63 18.19
CA ALA A 232 15.03 -0.38 17.95
C ALA A 232 15.90 -1.22 18.88
N LYS A 233 15.61 -1.21 20.19
CA LYS A 233 16.33 -2.01 21.21
C LYS A 233 16.28 -3.49 20.87
N LYS A 234 15.08 -4.04 20.62
CA LYS A 234 14.90 -5.44 20.24
C LYS A 234 15.68 -5.81 18.98
N ALA A 235 15.61 -4.99 17.93
CA ALA A 235 16.32 -5.26 16.68
C ALA A 235 17.84 -5.26 16.88
N ALA A 236 18.36 -4.34 17.70
CA ALA A 236 19.78 -4.29 18.00
C ALA A 236 20.24 -5.45 18.91
N GLU A 237 19.44 -5.84 19.91
CA GLU A 237 19.72 -7.01 20.76
C GLU A 237 19.78 -8.31 19.94
N GLU A 238 18.81 -8.54 19.06
CA GLU A 238 18.79 -9.69 18.14
C GLU A 238 19.96 -9.66 17.15
N GLY A 239 20.43 -8.46 16.79
CA GLY A 239 21.56 -8.24 15.89
C GLY A 239 22.92 -8.06 16.57
N SER A 240 23.06 -8.36 17.87
CA SER A 240 24.33 -8.17 18.61
C SER A 240 24.90 -6.74 18.53
N GLY A 241 24.02 -5.75 18.63
CA GLY A 241 24.34 -4.32 18.53
C GLY A 241 24.20 -3.74 17.11
N ALA A 242 24.02 -4.58 16.09
CA ALA A 242 23.83 -4.17 14.72
C ALA A 242 22.36 -4.20 14.29
N VAL A 243 21.97 -3.33 13.34
CA VAL A 243 20.62 -3.33 12.76
C VAL A 243 20.64 -3.39 11.25
N TRP A 244 19.68 -4.14 10.71
CA TRP A 244 19.45 -4.19 9.27
C TRP A 244 18.57 -3.01 8.82
N GLN A 245 19.15 -2.06 8.08
CA GLN A 245 18.52 -0.75 7.80
C GLN A 245 17.11 -0.83 7.18
N PRO A 246 16.83 -1.66 6.15
CA PRO A 246 15.49 -1.74 5.56
C PRO A 246 14.41 -2.14 6.58
N ASP A 247 14.72 -3.13 7.43
CA ASP A 247 13.78 -3.64 8.42
C ASP A 247 13.65 -2.67 9.60
N PHE A 248 14.78 -2.11 10.05
CA PHE A 248 14.81 -1.07 11.08
C PHE A 248 13.94 0.11 10.68
N ASN A 249 14.18 0.71 9.50
CA ASN A 249 13.44 1.88 9.04
C ASN A 249 11.95 1.62 8.85
N ARG A 250 11.57 0.44 8.35
CA ARG A 250 10.16 0.06 8.19
C ARG A 250 9.45 -0.11 9.53
N GLY A 251 10.19 -0.43 10.59
CA GLY A 251 9.67 -0.60 11.94
C GLY A 251 9.43 0.71 12.72
N GLN A 252 10.02 1.83 12.28
CA GLN A 252 9.92 3.12 12.96
C GLN A 252 8.77 3.98 12.40
N TYR A 253 8.07 4.67 13.29
CA TYR A 253 6.98 5.61 12.97
C TYR A 253 7.27 7.05 13.38
N LEU A 254 8.17 7.29 14.34
CA LEU A 254 8.45 8.60 14.93
C LEU A 254 8.84 9.63 13.86
N GLY A 255 9.73 9.28 12.93
CA GLY A 255 10.11 10.19 11.84
C GLY A 255 8.95 10.52 10.90
N SER A 256 8.10 9.56 10.57
CA SER A 256 6.91 9.76 9.74
C SER A 256 5.86 10.63 10.43
N VAL A 257 5.63 10.41 11.72
CA VAL A 257 4.70 11.19 12.55
C VAL A 257 5.19 12.63 12.67
N ARG A 258 6.46 12.84 13.07
CA ARG A 258 7.07 14.17 13.15
C ARG A 258 6.98 14.93 11.83
N LEU A 259 7.25 14.25 10.71
CA LEU A 259 7.12 14.86 9.39
C LEU A 259 5.70 15.35 9.10
N LEU A 260 4.68 14.56 9.42
CA LEU A 260 3.27 14.95 9.23
C LEU A 260 2.85 16.08 10.17
N GLU A 261 3.36 16.10 11.40
CA GLU A 261 3.16 17.19 12.37
C GLU A 261 3.74 18.50 11.85
N GLU A 262 4.99 18.51 11.39
CA GLU A 262 5.66 19.71 10.86
C GLU A 262 4.99 20.25 9.60
N LEU A 263 4.52 19.33 8.73
CA LEU A 263 3.69 19.68 7.60
C LEU A 263 2.34 20.28 8.03
N GLY A 264 1.86 20.03 9.25
CA GLY A 264 0.57 20.52 9.77
C GLY A 264 -0.63 19.69 9.31
N VAL A 265 -0.43 18.40 9.04
CA VAL A 265 -1.50 17.51 8.57
C VAL A 265 -2.55 17.29 9.66
N SER A 266 -2.18 17.28 10.94
CA SER A 266 -3.12 17.11 12.05
C SER A 266 -4.23 18.17 12.06
N THR A 267 -3.89 19.43 11.77
CA THR A 267 -4.86 20.53 11.67
C THR A 267 -5.86 20.31 10.53
N ILE A 268 -5.42 19.72 9.40
CA ILE A 268 -6.31 19.39 8.28
C ILE A 268 -7.37 18.36 8.68
N MET A 269 -7.05 17.49 9.63
CA MET A 269 -7.91 16.40 10.08
C MET A 269 -8.92 16.82 11.16
N GLU A 270 -9.04 18.11 11.46
CA GLU A 270 -10.07 18.62 12.37
C GLU A 270 -11.47 18.51 11.72
N PRO A 271 -12.39 17.68 12.28
CA PRO A 271 -13.73 17.55 11.74
C PRO A 271 -14.50 18.88 11.77
N GLY A 272 -15.35 19.13 10.77
CA GLY A 272 -16.15 20.36 10.68
C GLY A 272 -15.40 21.57 10.11
N LYS A 273 -14.07 21.52 9.97
CA LYS A 273 -13.29 22.60 9.36
C LYS A 273 -13.34 22.50 7.83
N GLN A 274 -13.70 23.61 7.20
CA GLN A 274 -13.80 23.72 5.75
C GLN A 274 -12.51 24.29 5.14
N TRP A 275 -12.04 23.64 4.08
CA TRP A 275 -10.80 23.91 3.39
C TRP A 275 -11.03 24.34 1.95
N LYS A 276 -10.29 25.35 1.52
CA LYS A 276 -10.17 25.80 0.14
C LYS A 276 -8.71 25.70 -0.27
N LYS A 277 -8.50 25.59 -1.58
CA LYS A 277 -7.14 25.60 -2.15
C LYS A 277 -6.33 26.83 -1.73
N ILE A 278 -6.96 27.98 -1.54
CA ILE A 278 -6.29 29.25 -1.25
C ILE A 278 -6.00 29.48 0.24
N ASP A 279 -6.46 28.60 1.12
CA ASP A 279 -6.33 28.83 2.55
C ASP A 279 -4.84 28.80 2.96
N PRO A 280 -4.40 29.71 3.87
CA PRO A 280 -2.99 29.85 4.21
C PRO A 280 -2.34 28.55 4.70
N GLU A 281 -3.06 27.76 5.50
CA GLU A 281 -2.57 26.48 6.01
C GLU A 281 -2.37 25.44 4.90
N VAL A 282 -3.33 25.35 3.96
CA VAL A 282 -3.25 24.48 2.78
C VAL A 282 -2.09 24.90 1.85
N GLN A 283 -1.89 26.21 1.67
CA GLN A 283 -0.77 26.76 0.90
C GLN A 283 0.58 26.48 1.57
N ARG A 284 0.66 26.59 2.90
CA ARG A 284 1.87 26.28 3.67
C ARG A 284 2.24 24.80 3.53
N ILE A 285 1.26 23.89 3.64
CA ILE A 285 1.46 22.45 3.40
C ILE A 285 2.02 22.21 2.01
N ASP A 286 1.44 22.82 0.97
CA ASP A 286 1.90 22.69 -0.42
C ASP A 286 3.36 23.13 -0.59
N GLN A 287 3.70 24.30 -0.06
CA GLN A 287 5.05 24.86 -0.15
C GLN A 287 6.09 23.96 0.53
N LEU A 288 5.84 23.57 1.78
CA LEU A 288 6.74 22.69 2.52
C LEU A 288 6.84 21.31 1.86
N ALA A 289 5.72 20.75 1.40
CA ALA A 289 5.73 19.44 0.77
C ALA A 289 6.52 19.43 -0.55
N LYS A 290 6.45 20.51 -1.33
CA LYS A 290 7.26 20.66 -2.56
C LYS A 290 8.74 20.88 -2.24
N GLN A 291 9.04 21.69 -1.23
CA GLN A 291 10.40 21.93 -0.76
C GLN A 291 11.08 20.63 -0.27
N TYR A 292 10.37 19.81 0.49
CA TYR A 292 10.89 18.59 1.13
C TYR A 292 10.40 17.29 0.46
N LYS A 293 10.05 17.33 -0.83
CA LYS A 293 9.46 16.20 -1.57
C LYS A 293 10.26 14.90 -1.52
N TYR A 294 11.59 14.98 -1.48
CA TYR A 294 12.44 13.79 -1.36
C TYR A 294 12.40 13.16 0.04
N ILE A 295 12.30 13.97 1.09
CA ILE A 295 12.14 13.49 2.47
C ILE A 295 10.77 12.81 2.62
N ILE A 296 9.71 13.46 2.10
CA ILE A 296 8.36 12.89 2.04
C ILE A 296 8.35 11.57 1.26
N LYS A 297 9.07 11.51 0.14
CA LYS A 297 9.17 10.27 -0.62
C LYS A 297 9.86 9.16 0.17
N ASN A 298 10.89 9.49 0.94
CA ASN A 298 11.65 8.52 1.72
C ASN A 298 10.84 7.95 2.88
N TYR A 299 10.20 8.81 3.68
CA TYR A 299 9.46 8.40 4.88
C TYR A 299 8.07 7.88 4.58
N LEU A 300 7.33 8.58 3.71
CA LEU A 300 5.93 8.27 3.46
C LEU A 300 5.74 7.45 2.18
N GLY A 301 6.73 7.38 1.27
CA GLY A 301 6.58 6.71 -0.02
C GLY A 301 5.70 7.49 -1.02
N ILE A 302 5.31 8.72 -0.69
CA ILE A 302 4.47 9.60 -1.52
C ILE A 302 5.34 10.36 -2.53
N THR A 303 4.90 10.46 -3.78
CA THR A 303 5.51 11.37 -4.76
C THR A 303 4.73 12.67 -4.83
N ILE A 304 5.40 13.77 -4.47
CA ILE A 304 4.92 15.14 -4.63
C ILE A 304 5.54 15.74 -5.90
N SER A 305 4.70 16.31 -6.76
CA SER A 305 5.04 16.94 -8.02
C SER A 305 4.83 18.45 -7.93
N ASP A 306 5.66 19.23 -8.63
CA ASP A 306 5.54 20.69 -8.62
C ASP A 306 4.24 21.16 -9.32
N GLN A 307 3.63 20.29 -10.14
CA GLN A 307 2.36 20.49 -10.82
C GLN A 307 1.15 20.12 -9.93
N ASP A 308 1.36 19.46 -8.79
CA ASP A 308 0.27 19.17 -7.87
C ASP A 308 -0.34 20.48 -7.36
N SER A 309 -1.68 20.53 -7.32
CA SER A 309 -2.38 21.59 -6.62
C SER A 309 -2.24 21.41 -5.10
N PRO A 310 -2.37 22.48 -4.30
CA PRO A 310 -2.32 22.39 -2.84
C PRO A 310 -3.27 21.34 -2.24
N ILE A 311 -4.52 21.28 -2.72
CA ILE A 311 -5.47 20.25 -2.28
C ILE A 311 -5.02 18.85 -2.72
N ALA A 312 -4.41 18.70 -3.91
CA ALA A 312 -3.90 17.41 -4.35
C ALA A 312 -2.71 16.93 -3.48
N VAL A 313 -1.83 17.83 -3.05
CA VAL A 313 -0.78 17.52 -2.08
C VAL A 313 -1.37 17.04 -0.77
N VAL A 314 -2.34 17.78 -0.22
CA VAL A 314 -3.04 17.38 1.02
C VAL A 314 -3.70 16.01 0.88
N GLN A 315 -4.41 15.74 -0.23
CA GLN A 315 -5.03 14.44 -0.48
C GLN A 315 -4.01 13.30 -0.53
N LYS A 316 -2.83 13.53 -1.15
CA LYS A 316 -1.75 12.54 -1.17
C LYS A 316 -1.22 12.24 0.24
N LEU A 317 -1.05 13.26 1.08
CA LEU A 317 -0.64 13.08 2.48
C LEU A 317 -1.68 12.29 3.28
N LEU A 318 -2.96 12.68 3.21
CA LEU A 318 -4.05 11.99 3.90
C LEU A 318 -4.22 10.54 3.45
N SER A 319 -3.98 10.24 2.16
CA SER A 319 -4.10 8.88 1.63
C SER A 319 -3.21 7.86 2.35
N LYS A 320 -2.11 8.31 2.97
CA LYS A 320 -1.23 7.42 3.76
C LYS A 320 -1.83 6.93 5.07
N MET A 321 -2.90 7.57 5.51
CA MET A 321 -3.67 7.17 6.69
C MET A 321 -5.05 6.66 6.30
N GLY A 322 -5.26 6.31 5.02
CA GLY A 322 -6.58 5.90 4.51
C GLY A 322 -7.63 7.01 4.59
N CYS A 323 -7.18 8.28 4.63
CA CYS A 323 -8.02 9.45 4.81
C CYS A 323 -8.13 10.26 3.51
N LYS A 324 -9.17 11.08 3.39
CA LYS A 324 -9.34 12.04 2.29
C LYS A 324 -10.14 13.25 2.75
N LEU A 325 -9.97 14.38 2.06
CA LEU A 325 -10.94 15.46 2.17
C LEU A 325 -12.13 15.18 1.24
N GLN A 326 -13.35 15.29 1.77
CA GLN A 326 -14.58 15.19 0.99
C GLN A 326 -14.92 16.54 0.38
N TYR A 327 -15.32 16.55 -0.89
CA TYR A 327 -15.87 17.75 -1.53
C TYR A 327 -17.28 18.01 -0.99
N ILE A 328 -17.52 19.22 -0.49
CA ILE A 328 -18.82 19.63 0.07
C ILE A 328 -19.60 20.49 -0.93
N ALA A 329 -18.99 21.57 -1.41
CA ALA A 329 -19.70 22.54 -2.23
C ALA A 329 -18.76 23.40 -3.08
N ARG A 330 -19.37 24.18 -3.99
CA ARG A 330 -18.73 25.30 -4.68
C ARG A 330 -19.35 26.59 -4.14
N GLN A 331 -18.54 27.49 -3.62
CA GLN A 331 -18.98 28.80 -3.14
C GLN A 331 -18.27 29.93 -3.87
N GLY A 332 -18.95 31.07 -3.98
CA GLY A 332 -18.43 32.28 -4.60
C GLY A 332 -19.18 32.71 -5.87
N SER A 333 -18.93 33.95 -6.29
CA SER A 333 -19.51 34.54 -7.50
C SER A 333 -18.87 33.97 -8.78
N ARG A 334 -19.54 34.16 -9.93
CA ARG A 334 -19.03 33.72 -11.24
C ARG A 334 -17.65 34.37 -11.49
N GLY A 335 -16.61 33.55 -11.65
CA GLY A 335 -15.22 33.99 -11.81
C GLY A 335 -14.34 33.79 -10.57
N ASN A 336 -14.92 33.80 -9.37
CA ASN A 336 -14.23 33.62 -8.08
C ASN A 336 -14.82 32.44 -7.29
N ARG A 337 -15.13 31.33 -7.97
CA ARG A 337 -15.69 30.14 -7.34
C ARG A 337 -14.57 29.29 -6.75
N HIS A 338 -14.70 28.93 -5.48
CA HIS A 338 -13.81 28.01 -4.79
C HIS A 338 -14.54 26.70 -4.47
N MET A 339 -13.86 25.58 -4.68
CA MET A 339 -14.29 24.29 -4.17
C MET A 339 -13.97 24.24 -2.68
N ILE A 340 -14.94 23.76 -1.90
CA ILE A 340 -14.84 23.59 -0.46
C ILE A 340 -14.76 22.11 -0.16
N TYR A 341 -13.82 21.78 0.70
CA TYR A 341 -13.54 20.45 1.16
C TYR A 341 -13.63 20.38 2.67
N GLU A 342 -13.93 19.22 3.21
CA GLU A 342 -13.99 19.00 4.66
C GLU A 342 -13.36 17.64 4.96
N PHE A 343 -12.69 17.53 6.11
CA PHE A 343 -12.25 16.23 6.57
C PHE A 343 -13.42 15.50 7.20
N VAL A 344 -13.76 14.35 6.63
CA VAL A 344 -14.73 13.42 7.19
C VAL A 344 -13.95 12.17 7.59
N PRO A 345 -13.92 11.82 8.89
CA PRO A 345 -13.31 10.59 9.36
C PRO A 345 -13.82 9.40 8.55
N PRO A 346 -12.96 8.46 8.13
CA PRO A 346 -13.40 7.28 7.40
C PRO A 346 -14.33 6.41 8.26
N ASP A 347 -15.43 5.99 7.66
CA ASP A 347 -16.38 5.03 8.24
C ASP A 347 -15.94 3.61 7.83
N ASP A 348 -14.92 3.10 8.51
CA ASP A 348 -14.28 1.80 8.20
C ASP A 348 -13.93 0.97 9.45
N ASP A 349 -14.61 1.24 10.57
CA ASP A 349 -14.44 0.58 11.88
C ASP A 349 -13.07 0.80 12.54
N ARG A 350 -12.26 1.74 12.03
CA ARG A 350 -10.94 2.04 12.62
C ARG A 350 -11.02 2.42 14.08
N ASP A 351 -12.07 3.12 14.50
CA ASP A 351 -12.17 3.64 15.86
C ASP A 351 -12.17 2.51 16.90
N GLU A 352 -12.80 1.37 16.62
CA GLU A 352 -12.78 0.20 17.50
C GLU A 352 -11.34 -0.33 17.70
N VAL A 353 -10.61 -0.51 16.58
CA VAL A 353 -9.21 -0.95 16.60
C VAL A 353 -8.31 0.04 17.34
N LEU A 354 -8.50 1.34 17.09
CA LEU A 354 -7.70 2.39 17.71
C LEU A 354 -7.92 2.42 19.23
N GLN A 355 -9.16 2.24 19.70
CA GLN A 355 -9.47 2.17 21.13
C GLN A 355 -8.93 0.89 21.79
N ALA A 356 -8.98 -0.25 21.09
CA ALA A 356 -8.38 -1.49 21.58
C ALA A 356 -6.86 -1.33 21.78
N TRP A 357 -6.16 -0.74 20.79
CA TRP A 357 -4.73 -0.44 20.91
C TRP A 357 -4.40 0.53 22.03
N LEU A 358 -5.19 1.61 22.19
CA LEU A 358 -5.01 2.57 23.26
C LEU A 358 -5.14 1.90 24.62
N THR A 359 -6.21 1.12 24.83
CA THR A 359 -6.46 0.38 26.07
C THR A 359 -5.28 -0.53 26.40
N ARG A 360 -4.79 -1.29 25.41
CA ARG A 360 -3.64 -2.18 25.57
C ARG A 360 -2.37 -1.43 25.98
N GLU A 361 -2.06 -0.29 25.36
CA GLU A 361 -0.86 0.47 25.72
C GLU A 361 -1.00 1.15 27.09
N VAL A 362 -2.18 1.66 27.45
CA VAL A 362 -2.47 2.20 28.78
C VAL A 362 -2.30 1.12 29.86
N VAL A 363 -2.82 -0.09 29.63
CA VAL A 363 -2.64 -1.22 30.56
C VAL A 363 -1.16 -1.58 30.69
N LYS A 364 -0.42 -1.68 29.58
CA LYS A 364 1.03 -1.95 29.62
C LYS A 364 1.80 -0.86 30.38
N ALA A 365 1.42 0.41 30.22
CA ALA A 365 2.04 1.52 30.93
C ALA A 365 1.70 1.51 32.43
N GLY A 366 0.45 1.18 32.80
CA GLY A 366 -0.01 1.12 34.17
C GLY A 366 0.52 -0.07 34.98
N VAL A 367 0.77 -1.22 34.33
CA VAL A 367 1.38 -2.40 34.97
C VAL A 367 2.90 -2.23 35.18
N GLY A 368 3.53 -1.25 34.54
CA GLY A 368 4.98 -1.02 34.58
C GLY A 368 5.53 -0.23 35.77
N ILE A 369 4.71 0.12 36.78
CA ILE A 369 5.15 0.92 37.96
C ILE A 369 5.32 0.08 39.24
N ASP A 370 4.86 -1.18 39.28
CA ASP A 370 4.82 -1.96 40.55
C ASP A 370 5.67 -3.24 40.58
N ASP A 371 6.62 -3.41 39.65
CA ASP A 371 7.62 -4.50 39.72
C ASP A 371 9.02 -3.97 39.37
N ARG A 372 9.59 -3.15 40.27
CA ARG A 372 11.04 -3.02 40.49
C ARG A 372 11.36 -2.75 41.95
#